data_AF-A0A6J4SRZ0-F1
#
_entry.id   AF-A0A6J4SRZ0-F1
#
_cell.length_a   1.000
_cell.length_b   1.000
_cell.length_c   1.000
_cell.angle_alpha   90.00
_cell.angle_beta   90.00
_cell.angle_gamma   90.00
#
_symmetry.space_group_name_H-M   'P 1'
#
loop_
_entity.id
_entity.type
_entity.pdbx_description
1 polymer ?
#
loop_
_entity_poly.entity_id
_entity_poly.type
_entity_poly.pdbx_seq_one_letter_code
_entity_poly.pdbx_strand_id
1 'polypeptide(L)'
;MTGVGADVALDHGNLFSTLGALDAAPPVLGFGISRPDQVRAGLAAGAQGVISGSAIVTLVADNAAAAGPVRAFVASMKDATRRRAGGT
;
A
#
# COMPACT_ATOMS: atom_id res chain seq x y z
N MET A 1 -9.89 2.87 16.59
CA MET A 1 -10.59 3.47 15.43
C MET A 1 -9.72 3.19 14.20
N THR A 2 -10.17 2.34 13.27
CA THR A 2 -9.39 1.92 12.10
C THR A 2 -9.67 2.86 10.93
N GLY A 3 -8.64 3.61 10.52
CA GLY A 3 -8.72 4.68 9.52
C GLY A 3 -8.95 4.16 8.11
N VAL A 4 -10.22 4.22 7.70
CA VAL A 4 -10.59 4.22 6.28
C VAL A 4 -11.03 5.65 5.99
N GLY A 5 -10.20 6.42 5.29
CA GLY A 5 -10.56 7.77 4.83
C GLY A 5 -9.66 8.94 5.25
N ALA A 6 -8.49 8.71 5.86
CA ALA A 6 -7.53 9.81 5.99
C ALA A 6 -6.75 9.94 4.68
N ASP A 7 -6.81 11.11 4.04
CA ASP A 7 -5.72 11.59 3.21
C ASP A 7 -4.49 11.65 4.13
N VAL A 8 -3.76 10.54 4.19
CA VAL A 8 -2.51 10.46 4.93
C VAL A 8 -1.56 11.41 4.21
N ALA A 9 -1.35 12.58 4.78
CA ALA A 9 -0.23 13.43 4.41
C ALA A 9 1.04 12.58 4.64
N LEU A 10 1.59 12.04 3.56
CA LEU A 10 2.77 11.18 3.59
C LEU A 10 4.04 12.02 3.77
N ASP A 11 4.09 12.84 4.82
CA ASP A 11 5.33 13.48 5.28
C ASP A 11 6.14 12.50 6.13
N HIS A 12 6.42 11.33 5.55
CA HIS A 12 7.11 10.22 6.23
C HIS A 12 8.52 10.00 5.68
N GLY A 13 8.98 10.86 4.74
CA GLY A 13 10.30 10.71 4.10
C GLY A 13 11.45 10.70 5.10
N ASN A 14 11.37 11.53 6.15
CA ASN A 14 12.39 11.58 7.20
C ASN A 14 12.41 10.30 8.08
N LEU A 15 11.24 9.68 8.27
CA LEU A 15 11.07 8.44 9.03
C LEU A 15 11.67 7.25 8.26
N PHE A 16 11.40 7.16 6.97
CA PHE A 16 12.02 6.14 6.10
C PHE A 16 13.53 6.33 5.98
N SER A 17 14.01 7.58 5.88
CA SER A 17 15.45 7.90 5.86
C SER A 17 16.14 7.52 7.16
N THR A 18 15.51 7.77 8.31
CA THR A 18 16.05 7.41 9.63
C THR A 18 16.12 5.89 9.80
N LEU A 19 15.09 5.16 9.37
CA LEU A 19 15.09 3.69 9.41
C LEU A 19 16.18 3.09 8.52
N GLY A 20 16.41 3.66 7.34
CA GLY A 20 17.53 3.26 6.49
C GLY A 20 18.90 3.55 7.10
N ALA A 21 19.06 4.70 7.77
CA ALA A 21 20.30 5.06 8.46
C ALA A 21 20.62 4.17 9.67
N LEU A 22 19.60 3.53 10.27
CA LEU A 22 19.73 2.62 11.41
C LEU A 22 19.88 1.15 11.01
N ASP A 23 20.04 0.85 9.71
CA ASP A 23 20.09 -0.53 9.17
C ASP A 23 18.89 -1.39 9.62
N ALA A 24 17.72 -0.75 9.76
CA ALA A 24 16.50 -1.42 10.17
C ALA A 24 15.94 -2.29 9.04
N ALA A 25 15.02 -3.21 9.39
CA ALA A 25 14.34 -4.03 8.41
C ALA A 25 13.63 -3.17 7.33
N PRO A 26 13.51 -3.68 6.08
CA PRO A 26 12.83 -2.98 4.98
C PRO A 26 11.50 -2.36 5.39
N PRO A 27 11.33 -1.03 5.28
CA PRO A 27 10.15 -0.38 5.80
C PRO A 27 8.92 -0.63 4.91
N VAL A 28 7.79 -0.96 5.52
CA VAL A 28 6.52 -1.28 4.85
C VAL A 28 5.40 -0.40 5.40
N LEU A 29 4.62 0.23 4.53
CA LEU A 29 3.52 1.13 4.93
C LEU A 29 2.19 0.35 5.02
N GLY A 30 1.60 0.25 6.22
CA GLY A 30 0.45 -0.65 6.44
C GLY A 30 -0.90 -0.04 6.80
N PHE A 31 -0.99 1.28 6.99
CA PHE A 31 -2.23 1.94 7.39
C PHE A 31 -2.88 2.71 6.24
N GLY A 32 -4.20 2.56 6.09
CA GLY A 32 -5.01 3.34 5.16
C GLY A 32 -4.88 2.99 3.68
N ILE A 33 -4.24 1.88 3.33
CA ILE A 33 -4.00 1.47 1.94
C ILE A 33 -5.23 0.71 1.40
N SER A 34 -5.98 1.35 0.50
CA SER A 34 -7.16 0.77 -0.16
C SER A 34 -7.21 1.03 -1.67
N ARG A 35 -6.26 1.80 -2.23
CA ARG A 35 -6.20 2.13 -3.67
C ARG A 35 -4.80 1.94 -4.26
N PRO A 36 -4.70 1.60 -5.55
CA PRO A 36 -3.43 1.51 -6.27
C PRO A 36 -2.56 2.78 -6.18
N ASP A 37 -3.15 3.97 -6.19
CA ASP A 37 -2.40 5.23 -6.14
C ASP A 37 -1.66 5.42 -4.80
N GLN A 38 -2.25 4.95 -3.70
CA GLN A 38 -1.61 4.96 -2.38
C GLN A 38 -0.41 4.00 -2.33
N VAL A 39 -0.45 2.91 -3.09
CA VAL A 39 0.71 2.01 -3.26
C VAL A 39 1.86 2.79 -3.90
N ARG A 40 1.59 3.50 -5.01
CA ARG A 40 2.62 4.29 -5.70
C ARG A 40 3.17 5.39 -4.82
N ALA A 41 2.30 6.10 -4.09
CA ALA A 41 2.71 7.15 -3.16
C ALA A 41 3.58 6.61 -2.01
N GLY A 42 3.22 5.46 -1.42
CA GLY A 42 4.03 4.83 -0.37
C GLY A 42 5.41 4.41 -0.88
N LEU A 43 5.48 3.83 -2.09
CA LEU A 43 6.76 3.48 -2.72
C LEU A 43 7.60 4.73 -3.05
N ALA A 44 6.97 5.80 -3.54
CA ALA A 44 7.64 7.08 -3.82
C ALA A 44 8.16 7.75 -2.53
N ALA A 45 7.48 7.56 -1.41
CA ALA A 45 7.91 8.04 -0.10
C ALA A 45 9.09 7.26 0.50
N GLY A 46 9.50 6.13 -0.11
CA GLY A 46 10.64 5.32 0.35
C GLY A 46 10.26 4.02 1.05
N ALA A 47 8.97 3.66 1.11
CA ALA A 47 8.58 2.33 1.56
C ALA A 47 9.04 1.27 0.53
N GLN A 48 9.47 0.11 1.01
CA GLN A 48 9.80 -1.05 0.18
C GLN A 48 8.57 -1.93 -0.13
N GLY A 49 7.43 -1.63 0.50
CA GLY A 49 6.17 -2.30 0.26
C GLY A 49 5.01 -1.63 1.00
N VAL A 50 3.82 -2.19 0.80
CA VAL A 50 2.60 -1.74 1.49
C VAL A 50 1.77 -2.93 1.99
N ILE A 51 0.95 -2.72 3.03
CA ILE A 51 -0.01 -3.69 3.54
C ILE A 51 -1.42 -3.12 3.40
N SER A 52 -2.35 -3.91 2.85
CA SER A 52 -3.77 -3.58 2.73
C SER A 52 -4.60 -4.66 3.40
N GLY A 53 -5.17 -4.34 4.57
CA GLY A 53 -5.96 -5.29 5.37
C GLY A 53 -7.46 -5.00 5.32
N SER A 54 -7.87 -3.82 5.80
CA SER A 54 -9.28 -3.43 5.91
C SER A 54 -10.01 -3.48 4.55
N ALA A 55 -9.36 -3.02 3.48
CA ALA A 55 -9.94 -3.05 2.14
C ALA A 55 -10.26 -4.48 1.68
N ILE A 56 -9.39 -5.46 1.96
CA ILE A 56 -9.62 -6.87 1.62
C ILE A 56 -10.78 -7.44 2.42
N VAL A 57 -10.82 -7.18 3.73
CA VAL A 57 -11.88 -7.69 4.62
C VAL A 57 -13.25 -7.12 4.22
N THR A 58 -13.33 -5.80 3.95
CA THR A 58 -14.55 -5.16 3.45
C THR A 58 -14.99 -5.77 2.12
N LEU A 59 -14.06 -5.97 1.19
CA LEU A 59 -14.38 -6.56 -0.11
C LEU A 59 -14.94 -7.99 0.01
N VAL A 60 -14.38 -8.81 0.91
CA VAL A 60 -14.87 -10.16 1.21
C VAL A 60 -16.28 -10.11 1.80
N ALA A 61 -16.52 -9.19 2.75
CA ALA A 61 -17.81 -9.02 3.39
C ALA A 61 -18.90 -8.61 2.38
N ASP A 62 -18.60 -7.64 1.50
CA ASP A 62 -19.56 -7.11 0.52
C ASP A 62 -19.89 -8.09 -0.61
N ASN A 63 -19.04 -9.09 -0.84
CA ASN A 63 -19.17 -10.03 -1.96
C ASN A 63 -19.42 -11.47 -1.50
N ALA A 64 -19.92 -11.68 -0.28
CA ALA A 64 -20.26 -13.01 0.27
C ALA A 64 -19.14 -14.05 0.06
N ALA A 65 -17.89 -13.65 0.30
CA ALA A 65 -16.69 -14.47 0.08
C ALA A 65 -16.38 -14.90 -1.37
N ALA A 66 -16.93 -14.23 -2.38
CA ALA A 66 -16.54 -14.43 -3.77
C ALA A 66 -15.07 -14.04 -4.01
N ALA A 67 -14.28 -14.97 -4.55
CA ALA A 67 -12.85 -14.76 -4.76
C ALA A 67 -12.52 -13.81 -5.93
N GLY A 68 -13.44 -13.61 -6.87
CA GLY A 68 -13.23 -12.81 -8.09
C GLY A 68 -12.87 -11.35 -7.80
N PRO A 69 -13.71 -10.61 -7.05
CA PRO A 69 -13.42 -9.24 -6.65
C PRO A 69 -12.09 -9.11 -5.90
N VAL A 70 -11.82 -10.02 -4.96
CA VAL A 70 -10.57 -10.00 -4.17
C VAL A 70 -9.36 -10.20 -5.07
N ARG A 71 -9.43 -11.14 -6.02
CA ARG A 71 -8.37 -11.34 -7.02
C ARG A 71 -8.14 -10.09 -7.86
N ALA A 72 -9.21 -9.46 -8.37
CA ALA A 72 -9.10 -8.24 -9.18
C ALA A 72 -8.46 -7.10 -8.37
N PHE A 73 -8.87 -6.92 -7.12
CA PHE A 73 -8.30 -5.96 -6.21
C PHE A 73 -6.80 -6.21 -5.98
N VAL A 74 -6.42 -7.41 -5.56
CA VAL A 74 -5.01 -7.78 -5.30
C VAL A 74 -4.15 -7.62 -6.56
N ALA A 75 -4.68 -8.00 -7.74
CA ALA A 75 -3.99 -7.81 -9.01
C ALA A 75 -3.68 -6.33 -9.27
N SER A 76 -4.69 -5.45 -9.10
CA SER A 76 -4.52 -4.00 -9.28
C SER A 76 -3.50 -3.38 -8.30
N MET A 77 -3.51 -3.82 -7.04
CA MET A 77 -2.56 -3.37 -6.02
C MET A 77 -1.14 -3.85 -6.35
N LYS A 78 -0.99 -5.09 -6.82
CA LYS A 78 0.31 -5.63 -7.25
C LYS A 78 0.83 -4.94 -8.49
N ASP A 79 -0.03 -4.62 -9.45
CA ASP A 79 0.30 -3.81 -10.62
C ASP A 79 0.93 -2.46 -10.23
N ALA A 80 0.40 -1.82 -9.19
CA ALA A 80 0.94 -0.57 -8.68
C ALA A 80 2.33 -0.71 -8.02
N THR A 81 2.73 -1.93 -7.60
CA THR A 81 4.09 -2.18 -7.09
C THR A 81 5.13 -2.36 -8.18
N ARG A 82 4.71 -2.68 -9.42
CA ARG A 82 5.65 -2.86 -10.52
C ARG A 82 6.15 -1.49 -10.95
N ARG A 83 7.46 -1.25 -10.81
CA ARG A 83 8.12 -0.15 -11.52
C ARG A 83 7.99 -0.47 -13.01
N ARG A 84 7.34 0.39 -13.79
CA ARG A 84 7.41 0.29 -15.25
C ARG A 84 8.89 0.47 -15.63
N ALA A 85 9.56 -0.62 -15.97
CA ALA A 85 10.83 -0.55 -16.66
C ALA A 85 10.55 -0.05 -18.07
N GLY A 86 10.75 1.24 -18.32
CA GLY A 86 10.61 1.83 -19.64
C GLY A 86 10.41 3.35 -19.60
N GLY A 87 11.49 4.09 -19.86
CA GLY A 87 11.40 5.46 -20.36
C GLY A 87 12.47 6.42 -19.87
N THR A 88 13.64 6.38 -20.52
CA THR A 88 14.76 7.36 -20.54
C THR A 88 15.64 7.51 -19.30
#